data_AF-A0A3B8LAD3-F1
#
_entry.id   AF-A0A3B8LAD3-F1
#
_cell.length_a   1.000
_cell.length_b   1.000
_cell.length_c   1.000
_cell.angle_alpha   90.00
_cell.angle_beta   90.00
_cell.angle_gamma   90.00
#
_symmetry.space_group_name_H-M   'P 1'
#
loop_
_entity.id
_entity.type
_entity.pdbx_description
1 polymer ?
#
loop_
_entity_poly.entity_id
_entity_poly.type
_entity_poly.pdbx_seq_one_letter_code
_entity_poly.pdbx_strand_id
1 'polypeptide(L)'
;MMIVSAVVFYVVTEGGLNWTAPTIFLATGIGTIPVLLYVLWLLPQASIRMFIWILSRVIYRVKVFGRENIPDQGGALIVANHVTYMDGFLLLTSSSRPIRFVAH
;
A
#
# COMPACT_ATOMS: atom_id res chain seq x y z
N MET A 1 23.32 3.94 -5.83
CA MET A 1 22.77 3.73 -4.47
C MET A 1 23.69 2.89 -3.59
N MET A 2 24.08 1.66 -3.96
CA MET A 2 24.94 0.80 -3.13
C MET A 2 26.28 1.42 -2.70
N ILE A 3 27.01 2.08 -3.62
CA ILE A 3 28.30 2.71 -3.32
C ILE A 3 28.10 3.86 -2.32
N VAL A 4 27.06 4.68 -2.50
CA VAL A 4 26.75 5.81 -1.61
C VAL A 4 26.40 5.30 -0.20
N SER A 5 25.56 4.27 -0.09
CA SER A 5 25.23 3.67 1.21
C SER A 5 26.44 3.05 1.91
N ALA A 6 27.36 2.43 1.17
CA ALA A 6 28.59 1.86 1.73
C ALA A 6 29.55 2.95 2.25
N VAL A 7 29.69 4.05 1.51
CA VAL A 7 30.50 5.21 1.94
C VAL A 7 29.90 5.87 3.19
N VAL A 8 28.58 6.07 3.22
CA VAL A 8 27.90 6.61 4.41
C VAL A 8 28.08 5.70 5.62
N PHE A 9 27.95 4.37 5.44
CA PHE A 9 28.18 3.41 6.50
C PHE A 9 29.60 3.51 7.06
N TYR A 10 30.62 3.51 6.20
CA TYR A 10 32.03 3.64 6.60
C TYR A 10 32.31 4.93 7.38
N VAL A 11 31.77 6.07 6.93
CA VAL A 11 31.93 7.36 7.61
C VAL A 11 31.24 7.38 8.97
N VAL A 12 30.08 6.75 9.12
CA VAL A 12 29.35 6.70 10.40
C VAL A 12 30.02 5.75 11.40
N THR A 13 30.64 4.67 10.93
CA THR A 13 31.36 3.71 11.79
C THR A 13 32.75 4.20 12.18
N GLU A 14 33.54 4.75 11.25
CA GLU A 14 34.96 5.09 11.48
C GLU A 14 35.29 6.58 11.37
N GLY A 15 34.42 7.39 10.78
CA GLY A 15 34.66 8.81 10.47
C GLY A 15 34.36 9.79 11.61
N GLY A 16 34.05 9.32 12.83
CA GLY A 16 33.93 10.16 14.02
C GLY A 16 32.67 9.96 14.88
N LEU A 17 31.63 9.27 14.38
CA LEU A 17 30.44 8.94 15.18
C LEU A 17 30.58 7.65 15.99
N ASN A 18 31.46 6.72 15.59
CA ASN A 18 31.71 5.42 16.25
C ASN A 18 30.42 4.61 16.53
N TRP A 19 29.40 4.74 15.69
CA TRP A 19 28.16 3.98 15.86
C TRP A 19 28.36 2.54 15.39
N THR A 20 27.97 1.58 16.23
CA THR A 20 27.95 0.16 15.87
C THR A 20 26.89 -0.11 14.81
N ALA A 21 27.12 -1.11 13.94
CA ALA A 21 26.18 -1.49 12.89
C ALA A 21 24.72 -1.66 13.38
N PRO A 22 24.42 -2.31 14.53
CA PRO A 22 23.05 -2.42 15.03
C PRO A 22 22.38 -1.06 15.28
N THR A 23 23.14 -0.08 15.78
CA THR A 23 22.64 1.28 16.06
C THR A 23 22.27 2.01 14.78
N ILE A 24 23.06 1.83 13.71
CA ILE A 24 22.79 2.41 12.40
C ILE A 24 21.50 1.83 11.79
N PHE A 25 21.34 0.51 11.84
CA PHE A 25 20.11 -0.16 11.36
C PHE A 25 18.89 0.23 12.21
N LEU A 26 19.05 0.35 13.53
CA LEU A 26 17.97 0.78 14.40
C LEU A 26 17.55 2.22 14.11
N ALA A 27 18.51 3.14 14.00
CA ALA A 27 18.25 4.56 13.74
C ALA A 27 17.61 4.77 12.37
N THR A 28 18.11 4.11 11.33
CA THR A 28 17.51 4.16 9.98
C THR A 28 16.13 3.52 9.96
N GLY A 29 15.93 2.39 10.63
CA GLY A 29 14.62 1.75 10.78
C GLY A 29 13.60 2.66 11.45
N ILE A 30 13.95 3.27 12.60
CA ILE A 30 13.09 4.23 13.29
C ILE A 30 12.82 5.46 12.41
N GLY A 31 13.83 5.94 11.67
CA GLY A 31 13.69 7.05 10.73
C GLY A 31 12.69 6.80 9.60
N THR A 32 12.41 5.54 9.26
CA THR A 32 11.38 5.20 8.24
C THR A 32 9.95 5.29 8.78
N ILE A 33 9.74 5.20 10.10
CA ILE A 33 8.41 5.21 10.71
C ILE A 33 7.67 6.54 10.45
N PRO A 34 8.27 7.73 10.67
CA PRO A 34 7.63 9.00 10.34
C PRO A 34 7.27 9.12 8.86
N VAL A 35 8.12 8.63 7.97
CA VAL A 35 7.87 8.63 6.52
C VAL A 35 6.67 7.74 6.20
N LEU A 36 6.60 6.54 6.79
CA LEU A 36 5.44 5.65 6.64
C LEU A 36 4.16 6.33 7.13
N LEU A 37 4.16 6.89 8.33
CA LEU A 37 3.00 7.58 8.90
C LEU A 37 2.56 8.77 8.03
N TYR A 38 3.52 9.52 7.50
CA TYR A 38 3.26 10.61 6.58
C TYR A 38 2.60 10.13 5.28
N VAL A 39 3.08 9.04 4.68
CA VAL A 39 2.48 8.46 3.47
C VAL A 39 1.06 7.95 3.75
N LEU A 40 0.84 7.28 4.89
CA LEU A 40 -0.49 6.81 5.29
C LEU A 40 -1.47 7.97 5.48
N TRP A 41 -1.00 9.10 6.00
CA TRP A 41 -1.80 10.31 6.18
C TRP A 41 -2.05 11.05 4.86
N LEU A 42 -1.05 11.12 3.97
CA LEU A 42 -1.13 11.82 2.69
C LEU A 42 -2.03 11.10 1.68
N LEU A 43 -2.02 9.76 1.67
CA LEU A 43 -2.72 8.94 0.69
C LEU A 43 -3.68 7.92 1.33
N PRO A 44 -4.64 8.36 2.15
CA PRO A 44 -5.48 7.47 2.97
C PRO A 44 -6.31 6.50 2.10
N GLN A 45 -6.79 6.96 0.95
CA GLN A 45 -7.57 6.13 0.02
C GLN A 45 -6.75 4.97 -0.55
N ALA A 46 -5.50 5.23 -0.93
CA ALA A 46 -4.61 4.21 -1.46
C ALA A 46 -4.22 3.20 -0.38
N SER A 47 -3.92 3.67 0.84
CA SER A 47 -3.59 2.83 1.98
C SER A 47 -4.74 1.91 2.38
N ILE A 48 -5.96 2.44 2.49
CA ILE A 48 -7.16 1.65 2.80
C ILE A 48 -7.41 0.61 1.69
N ARG A 49 -7.32 1.00 0.42
CA ARG A 49 -7.48 0.08 -0.71
C ARG A 49 -6.44 -1.04 -0.68
N MET A 50 -5.17 -0.71 -0.42
CA MET A 50 -4.09 -1.70 -0.29
C MET A 50 -4.38 -2.69 0.84
N PHE A 51 -4.80 -2.20 2.00
CA PHE A 51 -5.11 -3.04 3.15
C PHE A 51 -6.29 -3.99 2.87
N ILE A 52 -7.39 -3.48 2.32
CA ILE A 52 -8.56 -4.29 1.93
C ILE A 52 -8.17 -5.32 0.87
N TRP A 53 -7.31 -4.96 -0.08
CA TRP A 53 -6.83 -5.86 -1.12
C TRP A 53 -5.96 -6.99 -0.56
N ILE A 54 -5.10 -6.71 0.43
CA ILE A 54 -4.34 -7.76 1.12
C ILE A 54 -5.33 -8.69 1.83
N LEU A 55 -6.28 -8.12 2.58
CA LEU A 55 -7.27 -8.88 3.34
C LEU A 55 -8.14 -9.77 2.44
N SER A 56 -8.57 -9.25 1.29
CA SER A 56 -9.40 -9.97 0.33
C SER A 56 -8.66 -11.16 -0.30
N ARG A 57 -7.34 -11.06 -0.50
CA ARG A 57 -6.52 -12.19 -0.98
C ARG A 57 -6.18 -13.20 0.12
N VAL A 58 -5.85 -12.74 1.32
CA VAL A 58 -5.38 -13.64 2.39
C VAL A 58 -6.55 -14.39 3.03
N ILE A 59 -7.63 -13.68 3.36
CA ILE A 59 -8.79 -14.27 4.05
C ILE A 59 -9.76 -14.89 3.03
N TYR A 60 -10.16 -14.12 2.02
CA TYR A 60 -11.21 -14.53 1.09
C TYR A 60 -10.68 -15.19 -0.19
N ARG A 61 -9.37 -15.15 -0.44
CA ARG A 61 -8.72 -15.73 -1.63
C ARG A 61 -9.42 -15.33 -2.94
N VAL A 62 -9.82 -14.08 -3.02
CA VAL A 62 -10.65 -13.55 -4.11
C VAL A 62 -9.93 -13.69 -5.44
N LYS A 63 -10.66 -14.21 -6.44
CA LYS A 63 -10.24 -14.25 -7.84
C LYS A 63 -11.16 -13.34 -8.64
N VAL A 64 -10.57 -12.48 -9.46
CA VAL A 64 -11.31 -11.56 -10.34
C VAL A 64 -11.21 -12.07 -11.77
N PHE A 65 -12.34 -12.21 -12.43
CA PHE A 65 -12.44 -12.64 -13.84
C PHE A 65 -13.07 -11.51 -14.65
N GLY A 66 -12.73 -11.38 -15.94
CA GLY A 66 -13.33 -10.39 -16.82
C GLY A 66 -12.97 -8.94 -16.45
N ARG A 67 -11.75 -8.70 -15.95
CA ARG A 67 -11.31 -7.35 -15.54
C ARG A 67 -11.22 -6.40 -16.73
N GLU A 68 -10.96 -6.95 -17.91
CA GLU A 68 -10.97 -6.31 -19.23
C GLU A 68 -12.34 -5.72 -19.62
N ASN A 69 -13.43 -6.13 -18.97
CA ASN A 69 -14.75 -5.54 -19.21
C ASN A 69 -14.91 -4.15 -18.57
N ILE A 70 -13.98 -3.74 -17.70
CA ILE A 70 -13.98 -2.40 -17.12
C ILE A 70 -13.27 -1.47 -18.12
N PRO A 71 -13.97 -0.47 -18.70
CA PRO A 71 -13.38 0.38 -19.71
C PRO A 71 -12.29 1.29 -19.10
N ASP A 72 -11.17 1.40 -19.80
CA ASP A 72 -10.06 2.26 -19.40
C ASP A 72 -10.43 3.74 -19.41
N GLN A 73 -11.31 4.13 -20.35
CA GLN A 73 -11.80 5.50 -20.52
C GLN A 73 -13.33 5.55 -20.46
N GLY A 74 -13.89 6.73 -20.14
CA GLY A 74 -15.33 6.89 -19.97
C GLY A 74 -15.86 6.39 -18.62
N GLY A 75 -17.18 6.39 -18.47
CA GLY A 75 -17.89 5.91 -17.27
C GLY A 75 -18.36 4.47 -17.44
N ALA A 76 -18.50 3.77 -16.32
CA ALA A 76 -19.12 2.45 -16.25
C ALA A 76 -19.94 2.32 -14.97
N LEU A 77 -21.04 1.58 -15.03
CA LEU A 77 -21.82 1.21 -13.86
C LEU A 77 -21.51 -0.26 -13.51
N ILE A 78 -20.97 -0.47 -12.31
CA ILE A 78 -20.76 -1.81 -11.78
C ILE A 78 -21.98 -2.17 -10.95
N VAL A 79 -22.74 -3.17 -11.40
CA VAL A 79 -23.90 -3.68 -10.69
C VAL A 79 -23.51 -5.02 -10.07
N ALA A 80 -23.60 -5.10 -8.74
CA ALA A 80 -23.32 -6.32 -8.00
C ALA A 80 -24.61 -6.88 -7.39
N ASN A 81 -24.69 -8.20 -7.30
CA ASN A 81 -25.66 -8.82 -6.41
C ASN A 81 -25.23 -8.54 -4.96
N HIS A 82 -26.14 -8.02 -4.12
CA HIS A 82 -25.84 -7.66 -2.74
C HIS A 82 -26.11 -8.84 -1.79
N VAL A 83 -25.16 -9.75 -1.69
CA VAL A 83 -25.25 -10.93 -0.83
C VAL A 83 -24.82 -10.60 0.60
N THR A 84 -23.76 -9.80 0.75
CA THR A 84 -23.19 -9.49 2.08
C THR A 84 -22.65 -8.07 2.17
N TYR A 85 -22.50 -7.55 3.39
CA TYR A 85 -21.80 -6.28 3.62
C TYR A 85 -20.34 -6.27 3.11
N MET A 86 -19.75 -7.45 2.85
CA MET A 86 -18.40 -7.57 2.31
C MET A 86 -18.31 -7.13 0.85
N ASP A 87 -19.44 -7.06 0.14
CA ASP A 87 -19.48 -6.81 -1.30
C ASP A 87 -18.88 -5.45 -1.65
N GLY A 88 -19.10 -4.42 -0.83
CA GLY A 88 -18.47 -3.11 -1.00
C GLY A 88 -16.94 -3.15 -0.93
N PHE A 89 -16.39 -3.89 0.03
CA PHE A 89 -14.94 -4.08 0.17
C PHE A 89 -14.34 -4.87 -1.00
N LEU A 90 -15.03 -5.92 -1.45
CA LEU A 90 -14.60 -6.72 -2.59
C LEU A 90 -14.61 -5.89 -3.88
N LEU A 91 -15.67 -5.11 -4.10
CA LEU A 91 -15.79 -4.20 -5.23
C LEU A 91 -14.68 -3.15 -5.25
N LEU A 92 -14.35 -2.53 -4.10
CA LEU A 92 -13.24 -1.57 -3.98
C LEU A 92 -11.90 -2.11 -4.52
N THR A 93 -11.71 -3.42 -4.46
CA THR A 93 -10.48 -4.10 -4.88
C THR A 93 -10.56 -4.75 -6.27
N SER A 94 -11.76 -4.86 -6.85
CA SER A 94 -11.97 -5.51 -8.14
C SER A 94 -11.62 -4.63 -9.34
N SER A 95 -11.62 -3.30 -9.17
CA SER A 95 -11.29 -2.32 -10.22
C SER A 95 -9.95 -1.62 -10.00
N SER A 96 -9.25 -1.29 -11.10
CA SER A 96 -8.08 -0.40 -11.09
C SER A 96 -8.48 1.04 -10.76
N ARG A 97 -9.70 1.45 -11.13
CA ARG A 97 -10.18 2.83 -11.00
C ARG A 97 -10.88 3.04 -9.65
N PRO A 98 -10.91 4.27 -9.11
CA PRO A 98 -11.74 4.60 -7.94
C PRO A 98 -13.21 4.33 -8.24
N ILE A 99 -13.89 3.53 -7.41
CA ILE A 99 -15.33 3.29 -7.50
C ILE A 99 -16.01 4.23 -6.52
N ARG A 100 -17.07 4.89 -6.98
CA ARG A 100 -17.97 5.66 -6.13
C ARG A 100 -19.23 4.84 -5.91
N PHE A 101 -19.57 4.62 -4.64
CA PHE A 101 -20.77 3.89 -4.26
C PHE A 101 -21.94 4.85 -4.12
N VAL A 102 -23.09 4.42 -4.63
CA VAL A 102 -24.38 5.00 -4.30
C VAL A 102 -25.14 3.87 -3.62
N ALA A 103 -25.24 3.94 -2.30
CA ALA A 103 -26.00 3.01 -1.49
C ALA A 103 -27.14 3.81 -0.85
N HIS A 104 -28.34 3.27 -0.92
CA HIS A 104 -29.54 3.88 -0.32
C HIS A 104 -30.09 2.97 0.77
#